data_AF-A0A816HA32-F1
#
_entry.id   AF-A0A816HA32-F1
#
_cell.length_a   1.000
_cell.length_b   1.000
_cell.length_c   1.000
_cell.angle_alpha   90.00
_cell.angle_beta   90.00
_cell.angle_gamma   90.00
#
_symmetry.space_group_name_H-M   'P 1'
#
loop_
_entity.id
_entity.type
_entity.pdbx_description
1 polymer ?
#
loop_
_entity_poly.entity_id
_entity_poly.type
_entity_poly.pdbx_seq_one_letter_code
_entity_poly.pdbx_strand_id
1 'polypeptide(L)'
;MHSYHLPHNLILRFIAFCHGIRNIRYSTIRSYLAAIRFYRLRAGFSDPFLDMHGYKIPQIEMVLKGARRLDSLTIKQCKPITIDILNKLIGVLRCGIFTLVKVLIKRVRLSSVSTHITRASTRKI
;
A
#
# COMPACT_ATOMS: atom_id res chain seq x y z
N MET A 1 17.06 27.33 21.13
CA MET A 1 16.02 26.53 20.45
C MET A 1 16.65 25.87 19.23
N HIS A 2 16.87 24.55 19.27
CA HIS A 2 17.42 23.84 18.11
C HIS A 2 16.33 23.69 17.05
N SER A 3 16.37 24.53 16.02
CA SER A 3 15.50 24.43 14.85
C SER A 3 15.88 23.19 14.04
N TYR A 4 15.21 22.08 14.28
CA TYR A 4 15.36 20.88 13.44
C TYR A 4 14.74 21.17 12.06
N HIS A 5 15.53 21.70 11.13
CA HIS A 5 15.12 21.83 9.74
C HIS A 5 14.95 20.43 9.15
N LEU A 6 13.79 20.13 8.56
CA LEU A 6 13.60 18.91 7.79
C LEU A 6 14.24 19.15 6.42
N PRO A 7 15.37 18.52 6.07
CA PRO A 7 16.05 18.84 4.84
C PRO A 7 15.23 18.36 3.65
N HIS A 8 15.14 19.18 2.61
CA HIS A 8 14.35 18.89 1.40
C HIS A 8 14.78 17.55 0.75
N ASN A 9 16.08 17.23 0.82
CA ASN A 9 16.65 15.98 0.34
C ASN A 9 16.06 14.74 1.04
N LEU A 10 15.70 14.84 2.32
CA LEU A 10 15.08 13.73 3.04
C LEU A 10 13.65 13.46 2.56
N ILE A 11 12.90 14.53 2.25
CA ILE A 11 11.56 14.43 1.67
C ILE A 11 11.63 13.78 0.28
N LEU A 12 12.58 14.21 -0.56
CA LEU A 12 12.81 13.62 -1.88
C LEU A 12 13.15 12.13 -1.78
N ARG A 13 14.07 11.78 -0.88
CA ARG A 13 14.47 10.38 -0.64
C ARG A 13 13.31 9.54 -0.11
N PHE A 14 12.47 10.10 0.76
CA PHE A 14 11.27 9.45 1.26
C PHE A 14 10.29 9.14 0.12
N ILE A 15 9.99 10.11 -0.75
CA ILE A 15 9.08 9.91 -1.89
C ILE A 15 9.64 8.84 -2.83
N ALA A 16 10.93 8.90 -3.17
CA ALA A 16 11.60 7.93 -4.02
C ALA A 16 11.57 6.52 -3.42
N PHE A 17 11.84 6.38 -2.11
CA PHE A 17 11.77 5.10 -1.40
C PHE A 17 10.35 4.52 -1.36
N CYS A 18 9.35 5.35 -1.05
CA CYS A 18 7.96 4.94 -1.00
C CYS A 18 7.45 4.42 -2.35
N HIS A 19 7.77 5.13 -3.43
CA HIS A 19 7.33 4.77 -4.76
C HIS A 19 8.15 3.60 -5.35
N GLY A 20 9.48 3.65 -5.27
CA GLY A 20 10.35 2.68 -5.92
C GLY A 20 10.48 1.35 -5.19
N ILE A 21 10.65 1.37 -3.86
CA ILE A 21 10.95 0.16 -3.07
C ILE A 21 9.69 -0.40 -2.44
N ARG A 22 8.82 0.46 -1.92
CA ARG A 22 7.63 0.04 -1.16
C ARG A 22 6.36 -0.07 -2.00
N ASN A 23 6.41 0.32 -3.28
CA ASN A 23 5.29 0.29 -4.22
C ASN A 23 4.00 0.90 -3.63
N ILE A 24 4.16 2.02 -2.90
CA ILE A 24 3.06 2.74 -2.26
C ILE A 24 2.41 3.63 -3.30
N ARG A 25 1.06 3.61 -3.35
CA ARG A 25 0.28 4.45 -4.27
C ARG A 25 0.53 5.93 -4.03
N TYR A 26 0.46 6.71 -5.10
CA TYR A 26 0.65 8.16 -5.05
C TYR A 26 -0.33 8.84 -4.06
N SER A 27 -1.56 8.36 -3.98
CA SER A 27 -2.55 8.86 -3.01
C SER A 27 -2.08 8.73 -1.56
N THR A 28 -1.51 7.58 -1.19
CA THR A 28 -0.98 7.33 0.15
C THR A 28 0.28 8.15 0.42
N ILE A 29 1.18 8.28 -0.56
CA ILE A 29 2.35 9.16 -0.45
C ILE A 29 1.89 10.60 -0.16
N ARG A 30 0.87 11.09 -0.86
CA ARG A 30 0.30 12.43 -0.63
C ARG A 30 -0.28 12.57 0.78
N SER A 31 -0.96 11.55 1.30
CA SER A 31 -1.46 11.54 2.68
C SER A 31 -0.33 11.60 3.71
N TYR A 32 0.76 10.87 3.51
CA TYR A 32 1.92 10.95 4.41
C TYR A 32 2.57 12.33 4.39
N LEU A 33 2.76 12.92 3.20
CA LEU A 33 3.31 14.26 3.08
C LEU A 33 2.38 15.32 3.74
N ALA A 34 1.07 15.17 3.61
CA ALA A 34 0.10 16.04 4.29
C ALA A 34 0.18 15.89 5.82
N ALA A 35 0.33 14.67 6.33
CA ALA A 35 0.53 14.43 7.76
C ALA A 35 1.83 15.07 8.26
N ILE A 36 2.94 14.89 7.55
CA ILE A 36 4.23 15.52 7.89
C ILE A 36 4.08 17.05 7.94
N ARG A 37 3.44 17.65 6.93
CA ARG A 37 3.13 19.09 6.90
C ARG A 37 2.35 19.51 8.13
N PHE A 38 1.27 18.80 8.43
CA PHE A 38 0.39 19.10 9.55
C PHE A 38 1.14 19.06 10.88
N TYR A 39 1.93 18.01 11.13
CA TYR A 39 2.73 17.91 12.36
C TYR A 39 3.81 19.00 12.45
N ARG A 40 4.43 19.40 11.34
CA ARG A 40 5.40 20.51 11.32
C ARG A 40 4.74 21.83 11.68
N LEU A 41 3.64 22.16 11.01
CA LEU A 41 2.90 23.41 11.24
C LEU A 41 2.34 23.47 12.66
N ARG A 42 1.81 22.35 13.17
CA ARG A 42 1.32 22.25 14.55
C ARG A 42 2.43 22.47 15.59
N ALA A 43 3.67 22.09 15.29
CA ALA A 43 4.82 22.32 16.15
C ALA A 43 5.45 23.73 15.99
N GLY A 44 4.83 24.62 15.20
CA GLY A 44 5.31 25.98 14.98
C GLY A 44 6.47 26.10 13.97
N PHE A 45 6.77 25.04 13.23
CA PHE A 45 7.78 25.09 12.16
C PHE A 45 7.20 25.58 10.84
N SER A 46 8.07 26.08 9.97
CA SER A 46 7.73 26.44 8.59
C SER A 46 7.31 25.24 7.75
N ASP A 47 6.57 25.52 6.68
CA ASP A 47 6.11 24.50 5.73
C ASP A 47 7.32 23.80 5.08
N PRO A 48 7.47 22.47 5.23
CA PRO A 48 8.61 21.74 4.69
C PRO A 48 8.65 21.66 3.15
N PHE A 49 7.60 22.15 2.47
CA PHE A 49 7.51 22.19 1.01
C PHE A 49 7.79 23.57 0.42
N LEU A 50 8.09 24.56 1.27
CA LEU A 50 8.42 25.91 0.89
C LEU A 50 9.89 26.22 1.24
N ASP A 51 10.53 27.02 0.41
CA ASP A 51 11.84 27.59 0.67
C ASP A 51 11.75 28.74 1.70
N MET A 52 12.90 29.25 2.13
CA MET A 52 13.05 30.38 3.06
C MET A 52 12.25 31.62 2.65
N HIS A 53 12.00 31.79 1.35
CA HIS A 53 11.23 32.89 0.77
C HIS A 53 9.73 32.57 0.58
N GLY A 54 9.25 31.41 1.04
CA GLY A 54 7.87 30.99 0.89
C GLY A 54 7.50 30.44 -0.49
N TYR A 55 8.47 30.29 -1.40
CA TYR A 55 8.26 29.67 -2.71
C TYR A 55 8.26 28.15 -2.60
N LYS A 56 7.44 27.49 -3.43
CA LYS A 56 7.45 26.02 -3.50
C LYS A 56 8.77 25.52 -4.06
N ILE A 57 9.23 24.41 -3.52
CA ILE A 57 10.47 23.76 -3.96
C ILE A 57 10.19 22.97 -5.26
N PRO A 58 10.74 23.38 -6.42
CA PRO A 58 10.38 22.79 -7.72
C PRO A 58 10.70 21.30 -7.82
N GLN A 59 11.79 20.87 -7.17
CA GLN A 59 12.24 19.48 -7.18
C GLN A 59 11.21 18.53 -6.56
N ILE A 60 10.57 18.94 -5.46
CA ILE A 60 9.54 18.12 -4.80
C ILE A 60 8.32 17.99 -5.70
N GLU A 61 7.89 19.09 -6.33
CA GLU A 61 6.78 19.05 -7.28
C GLU A 61 7.09 18.16 -8.50
N MET A 62 8.32 18.22 -9.03
CA MET A 62 8.73 17.36 -10.16
C MET A 62 8.68 15.87 -9.77
N VAL A 63 9.21 15.50 -8.61
CA VAL A 63 9.19 14.11 -8.14
C VAL A 63 7.75 13.63 -7.89
N LEU A 64 6.88 14.47 -7.31
CA LEU A 64 5.47 14.13 -7.12
C LEU A 64 4.72 13.96 -8.44
N LYS A 65 5.00 14.82 -9.44
CA LYS A 65 4.46 14.67 -10.80
C LYS A 65 4.94 13.35 -11.44
N GLY A 66 6.21 13.00 -11.27
CA GLY A 66 6.78 11.73 -11.72
C GLY A 66 6.07 10.53 -11.07
N ALA A 67 5.98 10.51 -9.75
CA ALA A 67 5.30 9.46 -9.00
C ALA A 67 3.81 9.32 -9.42
N ARG A 68 3.10 10.43 -9.62
CA ARG A 68 1.71 10.41 -10.10
C ARG A 68 1.57 9.80 -11.50
N ARG A 69 2.48 10.16 -12.42
CA ARG A 69 2.47 9.62 -13.79
C ARG A 69 2.70 8.12 -13.78
N LEU A 70 3.67 7.66 -12.99
CA LEU A 70 3.98 6.23 -12.85
C LEU A 70 2.82 5.46 -12.22
N ASP A 71 2.17 6.00 -11.18
CA ASP A 71 1.00 5.37 -10.56
C ASP A 71 -0.18 5.23 -11.56
N SER A 72 -0.34 6.22 -12.44
CA SER A 72 -1.38 6.22 -13.49
C SER A 72 -1.12 5.22 -14.62
N LEU A 73 0.13 4.81 -14.84
CA LEU A 73 0.46 3.72 -15.77
C LEU A 73 0.11 2.34 -15.17
N THR A 74 0.05 2.25 -13.83
CA THR A 74 -0.37 1.07 -13.08
C THR A 74 -1.89 0.89 -12.99
N ILE A 75 -2.66 1.40 -13.97
CA ILE A 75 -4.07 1.03 -14.14
C ILE A 75 -4.11 -0.46 -14.40
N LYS A 76 -4.24 -1.22 -13.31
CA LYS A 76 -4.62 -2.63 -13.33
C LYS A 76 -5.98 -2.62 -14.01
N GLN A 77 -6.03 -2.96 -15.30
CA GLN A 77 -7.28 -3.09 -16.02
C GLN A 77 -8.22 -3.92 -15.15
N CYS A 78 -9.34 -3.33 -14.72
CA CYS A 78 -10.40 -4.08 -14.10
C CYS A 78 -10.82 -5.12 -15.15
N LYS A 79 -10.38 -6.37 -14.96
CA LYS A 79 -10.90 -7.45 -15.76
C LYS A 79 -12.41 -7.50 -15.48
N PRO A 80 -13.27 -7.53 -16.51
CA PRO A 80 -14.69 -7.62 -16.30
C PRO A 80 -14.99 -8.85 -15.43
N ILE A 81 -15.95 -8.71 -14.52
CA ILE A 81 -16.49 -9.87 -13.81
C ILE A 81 -17.05 -10.79 -14.90
N THR A 82 -16.40 -11.93 -15.11
CA THR A 82 -16.85 -12.89 -16.13
C THR A 82 -18.15 -13.54 -15.67
N ILE A 83 -18.99 -13.93 -16.64
CA ILE A 83 -20.25 -14.63 -16.39
C ILE A 83 -20.04 -15.87 -15.50
N ASP A 84 -18.89 -16.54 -15.62
CA ASP A 84 -18.53 -17.69 -14.78
C ASP A 84 -18.41 -17.34 -13.29
N ILE A 85 -17.81 -16.18 -12.98
CA ILE A 85 -17.66 -15.70 -11.61
C ILE A 85 -19.04 -15.29 -11.06
N LEU A 86 -19.87 -14.65 -11.88
CA LEU A 86 -21.22 -14.26 -11.52
C LEU A 86 -22.11 -15.49 -11.23
N ASN A 87 -22.06 -16.52 -12.08
CA ASN A 87 -22.79 -17.77 -11.88
C ASN A 87 -22.34 -18.52 -10.62
N LYS A 88 -21.03 -18.51 -10.31
CA LYS A 88 -20.50 -19.07 -9.06
C LYS A 88 -21.01 -18.31 -7.84
N LEU A 89 -21.00 -16.98 -7.88
CA LEU A 89 -21.54 -16.12 -6.82
C LEU A 89 -23.04 -16.36 -6.59
N ILE A 90 -23.82 -16.46 -7.66
CA ILE A 90 -25.25 -16.74 -7.60
C ILE A 90 -25.50 -18.14 -7.00
N GLY A 91 -24.75 -19.16 -7.42
CA GLY A 91 -24.86 -20.51 -6.86
C GLY A 91 -24.55 -20.55 -5.36
N VAL A 92 -23.51 -19.82 -4.95
CA VAL A 92 -23.10 -19.64 -3.54
C VAL A 92 -24.19 -18.93 -2.72
N LEU A 93 -24.75 -17.84 -3.24
CA LEU A 93 -25.78 -17.05 -2.56
C LEU A 93 -27.10 -17.83 -2.46
N ARG A 94 -27.44 -18.62 -3.49
CA ARG A 94 -28.63 -19.49 -3.50
C ARG A 94 -28.50 -20.70 -2.57
N CYS A 95 -27.29 -21.20 -2.32
CA CYS A 95 -27.04 -22.30 -1.36
C CYS A 95 -27.05 -21.86 0.12
N GLY A 96 -27.31 -20.59 0.40
CA GLY A 96 -27.36 -20.05 1.76
C GLY A 96 -25.97 -19.70 2.32
N ILE A 97 -25.81 -18.43 2.69
CA ILE A 97 -24.57 -17.83 3.24
C ILE A 97 -24.05 -18.57 4.49
N PHE A 98 -24.91 -19.27 5.22
CA PHE A 98 -24.57 -19.98 6.46
C PHE A 98 -23.71 -21.24 6.28
N THR A 99 -23.64 -21.81 5.07
CA THR A 99 -22.85 -23.02 4.83
C THR A 99 -21.38 -22.69 4.53
N LEU A 100 -21.11 -21.56 3.89
CA LEU A 100 -19.76 -21.17 3.45
C LEU A 100 -18.88 -20.59 4.54
N VAL A 101 -19.46 -19.82 5.48
CA VAL A 101 -18.70 -19.37 6.65
C VAL A 101 -18.21 -20.57 7.46
N LYS A 102 -19.04 -21.62 7.61
CA LYS A 102 -18.63 -22.87 8.26
C LYS A 102 -17.53 -23.61 7.49
N VAL A 103 -17.61 -23.71 6.16
CA VAL A 103 -16.61 -24.43 5.33
C VAL A 103 -15.27 -23.68 5.26
N LEU A 104 -15.28 -22.35 5.13
CA LEU A 104 -14.07 -21.54 5.09
C LEU A 104 -13.35 -21.53 6.45
N ILE A 105 -14.10 -21.44 7.56
CA ILE A 105 -13.52 -21.58 8.91
C ILE A 105 -12.93 -22.98 9.13
N LYS A 106 -13.58 -24.05 8.65
CA LYS A 106 -13.06 -25.42 8.75
C LYS A 106 -11.77 -25.62 7.95
N ARG A 107 -11.66 -25.02 6.75
CA ARG A 107 -10.45 -25.12 5.90
C ARG A 107 -9.26 -24.36 6.49
N VAL A 108 -9.47 -23.15 7.01
CA VAL A 108 -8.40 -22.36 7.66
C VAL A 108 -7.77 -23.12 8.85
N ARG A 109 -8.58 -23.90 9.57
CA ARG A 109 -8.12 -24.71 10.72
C ARG A 109 -7.35 -25.99 10.32
N LEU A 110 -7.61 -26.55 9.13
CA LEU A 110 -6.90 -27.76 8.64
C LEU A 110 -5.55 -27.42 7.99
N SER A 111 -5.42 -26.23 7.40
CA SER A 111 -4.15 -25.74 6.86
C SER A 111 -3.11 -25.39 7.94
N SER A 112 -3.51 -25.18 9.20
CA SER A 112 -2.58 -24.93 10.31
C SER A 112 -2.12 -26.19 11.05
N VAL A 113 -2.72 -27.36 10.78
CA VAL A 113 -2.36 -28.64 11.43
C VAL A 113 -1.50 -29.51 10.50
N SER A 114 -1.59 -29.34 9.18
CA SER A 114 -0.88 -30.18 8.21
C SER A 114 0.61 -29.83 8.00
N THR A 115 1.13 -28.74 8.57
CA THR A 115 2.55 -28.33 8.37
C THR A 115 3.54 -29.00 9.34
N HIS A 116 3.08 -29.82 10.28
CA HIS A 116 3.98 -30.50 11.24
C HIS A 116 4.21 -32.00 10.98
N ILE A 117 3.57 -32.63 9.99
CA ILE A 117 3.69 -34.08 9.76
C ILE A 117 3.94 -34.39 8.27
N THR A 118 5.02 -33.87 7.68
CA THR A 118 5.54 -34.43 6.42
C THR A 118 7.04 -34.14 6.24
N ARG A 119 7.85 -34.50 7.22
CA ARG A 119 9.32 -34.60 7.06
C ARG A 119 9.87 -35.78 7.85
N ALA A 120 9.57 -37.00 7.43
CA ALA A 120 10.42 -38.16 7.67
C ALA A 120 9.99 -39.30 6.74
N SER A 121 10.96 -40.10 6.30
CA SER A 121 10.83 -41.32 5.51
C SER A 121 10.86 -41.14 3.99
N THR A 122 12.08 -41.12 3.43
CA THR A 122 12.51 -42.05 2.36
C THR A 122 13.97 -41.78 1.98
N ARG A 123 14.90 -42.58 2.53
CA ARG A 123 16.16 -42.90 1.86
C ARG A 123 16.59 -44.31 2.26
N LYS A 124 16.18 -45.28 1.44
CA LYS A 124 16.87 -46.56 1.26
C LYS A 124 17.91 -46.35 0.16
N ILE A 125 19.16 -46.66 0.43
CA ILE A 125 20.12 -47.53 -0.28
C ILE A 125 21.38 -47.48 0.59
#